data_AF-A0A538H8K4-F1
#
_entry.id   AF-A0A538H8K4-F1
#
_cell.length_a   1.000
_cell.length_b   1.000
_cell.length_c   1.000
_cell.angle_alpha   90.00
_cell.angle_beta   90.00
_cell.angle_gamma   90.00
#
_symmetry.space_group_name_H-M   'P 1'
#
loop_
_entity.id
_entity.type
_entity.pdbx_description
1 polymer ?
#
loop_
_entity_poly.entity_id
_entity_poly.type
_entity_poly.pdbx_seq_one_letter_code
_entity_poly.pdbx_strand_id
1 'polypeptide(L)'
;MRRKRLIPLALAALAGLGVTALILGGAGHQARAVELPAVANDMAAAFALPAVPDSELPDAVTQGQQDLPRPGTALPNQTRRIARGLGKNAVDVYLFPTTQGKVCEVITETTSMGTCVPSFHLLKGEVASSVYSGETAPQTVTGLVSNRVAAVSVRVRDQLEPVAVVRNAFFWQAPTSDLTRGDIKGLVVRWHGGRTFDVNLDFGDP
;
A
#
# COMPACT_ATOMS: atom_id res chain seq x y z
N MET A 1 63.34 -38.53 37.95
CA MET A 1 62.83 -39.24 39.16
C MET A 1 62.45 -38.22 40.23
N ARG A 2 61.35 -38.51 40.94
CA ARG A 2 60.62 -37.71 41.94
C ARG A 2 61.47 -37.03 43.02
N ARG A 3 61.02 -35.85 43.48
CA ARG A 3 60.72 -35.63 44.91
C ARG A 3 59.62 -34.57 45.11
N LYS A 4 58.51 -35.04 45.68
CA LYS A 4 57.38 -34.26 46.22
C LYS A 4 57.81 -33.55 47.50
N ARG A 5 57.30 -32.34 47.74
CA ARG A 5 56.89 -31.89 49.09
C ARG A 5 55.58 -31.11 49.00
N LEU A 6 54.82 -31.21 50.07
CA LEU A 6 53.38 -31.07 50.24
C LEU A 6 53.13 -30.07 51.41
N ILE A 7 52.00 -29.33 51.35
CA ILE A 7 51.15 -28.81 52.46
C ILE A 7 51.66 -27.54 53.19
N PRO A 8 50.82 -26.64 53.82
CA PRO A 8 49.34 -26.47 53.94
C PRO A 8 48.82 -25.06 53.45
N LEU A 9 47.55 -24.77 53.12
CA LEU A 9 46.25 -24.72 53.85
C LEU A 9 46.04 -23.46 54.75
N ALA A 10 45.23 -22.49 54.29
CA ALA A 10 44.41 -21.54 55.09
C ALA A 10 43.43 -20.77 54.14
N LEU A 11 42.14 -21.09 54.08
CA LEU A 11 40.99 -20.57 54.87
C LEU A 11 40.68 -19.07 54.69
N ALA A 12 39.51 -18.78 54.08
CA ALA A 12 38.51 -17.74 54.40
C ALA A 12 37.78 -17.30 53.10
N ALA A 13 36.57 -17.78 52.80
CA ALA A 13 35.29 -17.29 53.31
C ALA A 13 35.04 -15.80 52.99
N LEU A 14 34.20 -15.52 51.98
CA LEU A 14 33.40 -14.30 51.92
C LEU A 14 32.13 -14.56 51.10
N ALA A 15 31.00 -14.49 51.81
CA ALA A 15 29.65 -14.54 51.29
C ALA A 15 29.39 -13.32 50.39
N GLY A 16 28.94 -13.56 49.17
CA GLY A 16 28.60 -12.53 48.19
C GLY A 16 27.12 -12.60 47.80
N LEU A 17 26.31 -11.80 48.49
CA LEU A 17 25.21 -10.96 47.98
C LEU A 17 24.21 -11.55 46.95
N GLY A 18 23.01 -11.85 47.46
CA GLY A 18 21.71 -11.39 46.95
C GLY A 18 21.50 -11.28 45.44
N VAL A 19 20.88 -12.31 44.86
CA VAL A 19 20.20 -12.22 43.57
C VAL A 19 18.71 -12.00 43.83
N THR A 20 18.30 -10.74 44.00
CA THR A 20 16.89 -10.34 43.81
C THR A 20 16.65 -10.16 42.32
N ALA A 21 16.31 -11.25 41.64
CA ALA A 21 15.78 -11.18 40.29
C ALA A 21 14.34 -10.63 40.34
N LEU A 22 14.21 -9.30 40.21
CA LEU A 22 12.96 -8.64 39.82
C LEU A 22 12.63 -9.07 38.39
N ILE A 23 11.90 -10.17 38.26
CA ILE A 23 11.20 -10.51 37.03
C ILE A 23 10.01 -9.54 36.95
N LEU A 24 10.28 -8.34 36.42
CA LEU A 24 9.25 -7.49 35.84
C LEU A 24 8.68 -8.27 34.66
N GLY A 25 7.59 -8.99 34.92
CA GLY A 25 6.70 -9.55 33.92
C GLY A 25 6.07 -8.42 33.12
N GLY A 26 6.86 -7.80 32.24
CA GLY A 26 6.34 -7.11 31.08
C GLY A 26 5.75 -8.17 30.18
N ALA A 27 4.47 -8.49 30.41
CA ALA A 27 3.61 -9.09 29.40
C ALA A 27 3.48 -8.06 28.27
N GLY A 28 4.56 -7.92 27.49
CA GLY A 28 4.52 -7.27 26.20
C GLY A 28 3.41 -7.96 25.45
N HIS A 29 2.36 -7.20 25.15
CA HIS A 29 1.41 -7.58 24.12
C HIS A 29 2.26 -7.82 22.88
N GLN A 30 2.63 -9.08 22.63
CA GLN A 30 3.24 -9.47 21.38
C GLN A 30 2.17 -9.13 20.35
N ALA A 31 2.35 -8.00 19.68
CA ALA A 31 1.52 -7.61 18.56
C ALA A 31 1.57 -8.79 17.59
N ARG A 32 0.48 -9.57 17.54
CA ARG A 32 0.37 -10.65 16.57
C ARG A 32 0.50 -9.99 15.20
N ALA A 33 1.50 -10.43 14.44
CA ALA A 33 1.64 -10.00 13.06
C ALA A 33 0.33 -10.32 12.34
N VAL A 34 -0.34 -9.28 11.83
CA VAL A 34 -1.56 -9.45 11.04
C VAL A 34 -1.13 -10.08 9.72
N GLU A 35 -1.72 -11.22 9.38
CA GLU A 35 -1.48 -11.86 8.08
C GLU A 35 -2.12 -11.00 6.97
N LEU A 36 -1.31 -10.59 6.01
CA LEU A 36 -1.78 -9.80 4.88
C LEU A 36 -2.40 -10.71 3.82
N PRO A 37 -3.44 -10.23 3.10
CA PRO A 37 -4.07 -11.03 2.06
C PRO A 37 -3.13 -11.22 0.86
N ALA A 38 -3.35 -12.28 0.08
CA ALA A 38 -2.48 -12.64 -1.05
C ALA A 38 -2.25 -11.49 -2.05
N VAL A 39 -3.30 -10.70 -2.35
CA VAL A 39 -3.20 -9.53 -3.25
C VAL A 39 -2.25 -8.44 -2.72
N ALA A 40 -2.02 -8.36 -1.41
CA ALA A 40 -1.02 -7.44 -0.86
C ALA A 40 0.42 -7.86 -1.24
N ASN A 41 0.68 -9.16 -1.39
CA ASN A 41 1.98 -9.66 -1.84
C ASN A 41 2.23 -9.31 -3.32
N ASP A 42 1.17 -9.17 -4.12
CA ASP A 42 1.26 -8.64 -5.49
C ASP A 42 1.56 -7.14 -5.53
N MET A 43 1.61 -6.45 -4.38
CA MET A 43 1.90 -5.03 -4.25
C MET A 43 3.04 -4.77 -3.25
N ALA A 44 4.15 -5.47 -3.44
CA ALA A 44 5.25 -5.51 -2.47
C ALA A 44 5.84 -4.13 -2.19
N ALA A 45 5.96 -3.25 -3.20
CA ALA A 45 6.51 -1.92 -3.00
C ALA A 45 5.57 -0.98 -2.23
N ALA A 46 4.25 -1.18 -2.35
CA ALA A 46 3.27 -0.48 -1.51
C ALA A 46 3.33 -0.96 -0.06
N PHE A 47 3.31 -2.27 0.19
CA PHE A 47 3.24 -2.82 1.54
C PHE A 47 4.57 -2.84 2.29
N ALA A 48 5.69 -2.60 1.61
CA ALA A 48 6.98 -2.30 2.22
C ALA A 48 7.03 -0.91 2.91
N LEU A 49 6.06 -0.03 2.65
CA LEU A 49 5.92 1.21 3.40
C LEU A 49 5.52 0.95 4.86
N PRO A 50 5.86 1.87 5.78
CA PRO A 50 5.30 1.83 7.13
C PRO A 50 3.78 2.00 7.09
N ALA A 51 3.11 1.32 8.01
CA ALA A 51 1.70 1.56 8.27
C ALA A 51 1.49 2.99 8.80
N VAL A 52 0.39 3.61 8.39
CA VAL A 52 -0.13 4.81 9.06
C VAL A 52 -0.96 4.31 10.25
N PRO A 53 -0.67 4.76 11.49
CA PRO A 53 -1.50 4.42 12.63
C PRO A 53 -2.95 4.83 12.39
N ASP A 54 -3.91 3.99 12.83
CA ASP A 54 -5.33 4.27 12.57
C ASP A 54 -5.78 5.61 13.19
N SER A 55 -5.17 6.01 14.32
CA SER A 55 -5.40 7.30 14.99
C SER A 55 -4.85 8.52 14.24
N GLU A 56 -4.02 8.31 13.22
CA GLU A 56 -3.41 9.36 12.38
C GLU A 56 -4.03 9.41 10.97
N LEU A 57 -5.02 8.57 10.69
CA LEU A 57 -5.71 8.60 9.40
C LEU A 57 -6.58 9.86 9.31
N PRO A 58 -6.52 10.61 8.18
CA PRO A 58 -7.45 11.71 7.94
C PRO A 58 -8.90 11.23 7.95
N ASP A 59 -9.82 12.06 8.42
CA ASP A 59 -11.26 11.74 8.47
C ASP A 59 -11.81 11.32 7.10
N ALA A 60 -11.36 11.98 6.02
CA ALA A 60 -11.74 11.63 4.65
C ALA A 60 -11.33 10.19 4.27
N VAL A 61 -10.21 9.69 4.79
CA VAL A 61 -9.77 8.31 4.55
C VAL A 61 -10.65 7.34 5.33
N THR A 62 -10.90 7.63 6.61
CA THR A 62 -11.77 6.80 7.46
C THR A 62 -13.20 6.73 6.90
N GLN A 63 -13.73 7.85 6.41
CA GLN A 63 -15.03 7.90 5.75
C GLN A 63 -15.02 7.12 4.43
N GLY A 64 -14.02 7.35 3.57
CA GLY A 64 -13.87 6.62 2.32
C GLY A 64 -13.77 5.11 2.48
N GLN A 65 -13.14 4.63 3.56
CA GLN A 65 -13.10 3.20 3.90
C GLN A 65 -14.50 2.62 4.17
N GLN A 66 -15.38 3.40 4.79
CA GLN A 66 -16.75 2.98 5.14
C GLN A 66 -17.69 3.04 3.93
N ASP A 67 -17.47 3.97 3.01
CA ASP A 67 -18.32 4.20 1.85
C ASP A 67 -18.06 3.19 0.71
N LEU A 68 -16.94 2.47 0.75
CA LEU A 68 -16.62 1.48 -0.26
C LEU A 68 -17.62 0.31 -0.26
N PRO A 69 -18.09 -0.14 -1.44
CA PRO A 69 -19.11 -1.17 -1.52
C PRO A 69 -18.55 -2.56 -1.20
N ARG A 70 -19.02 -3.14 -0.08
CA ARG A 70 -18.75 -4.53 0.32
C ARG A 70 -17.24 -4.92 0.32
N PRO A 71 -16.31 -4.14 0.89
CA PRO A 71 -14.90 -4.51 0.94
C PRO A 71 -14.56 -5.46 2.12
N GLY A 72 -15.50 -5.67 3.05
CA GLY A 72 -15.18 -6.15 4.40
C GLY A 72 -14.78 -4.97 5.30
N THR A 73 -13.94 -5.22 6.29
CA THR A 73 -13.37 -4.17 7.16
C THR A 73 -11.90 -3.99 6.80
N ALA A 74 -11.39 -2.76 6.84
CA ALA A 74 -9.95 -2.50 6.77
C ALA A 74 -9.23 -3.25 7.89
N LEU A 75 -8.09 -3.87 7.59
CA LEU A 75 -7.27 -4.49 8.63
C LEU A 75 -6.61 -3.38 9.47
N PRO A 76 -6.70 -3.47 10.81
CA PRO A 76 -6.27 -2.41 11.70
C PRO A 76 -4.76 -2.19 11.60
N ASN A 77 -4.34 -0.93 11.59
CA ASN A 77 -2.96 -0.50 11.45
C ASN A 77 -2.26 -1.14 10.22
N GLN A 78 -3.00 -1.43 9.15
CA GLN A 78 -2.45 -1.92 7.89
C GLN A 78 -2.62 -0.94 6.73
N THR A 79 -3.12 0.27 6.99
CA THR A 79 -3.20 1.31 5.96
C THR A 79 -1.81 1.83 5.60
N ARG A 80 -1.53 2.06 4.32
CA ARG A 80 -0.30 2.63 3.77
C ARG A 80 -0.63 3.92 3.03
N ARG A 81 0.13 4.99 3.24
CA ARG A 81 0.09 6.17 2.36
C ARG A 81 1.11 5.98 1.24
N ILE A 82 0.65 5.65 0.04
CA ILE A 82 1.53 5.30 -1.09
C ILE A 82 1.99 6.51 -1.90
N ALA A 83 1.21 7.60 -1.88
CA ALA A 83 1.54 8.84 -2.55
C ALA A 83 1.01 10.04 -1.78
N ARG A 84 1.64 11.20 -2.01
CA ARG A 84 1.31 12.46 -1.34
C ARG A 84 1.38 13.62 -2.33
N GLY A 85 0.43 14.55 -2.25
CA GLY A 85 0.50 15.83 -2.95
C GLY A 85 0.48 15.71 -4.47
N LEU A 86 -0.31 14.78 -5.03
CA LEU A 86 -0.38 14.53 -6.46
C LEU A 86 -1.29 15.52 -7.19
N GLY A 87 -0.89 15.90 -8.41
CA GLY A 87 -1.68 16.74 -9.29
C GLY A 87 -1.94 18.16 -8.75
N LYS A 88 -2.84 18.89 -9.40
CA LYS A 88 -3.22 20.27 -9.06
C LYS A 88 -3.95 20.36 -7.71
N ASN A 89 -4.62 19.29 -7.30
CA ASN A 89 -5.39 19.23 -6.06
C ASN A 89 -4.58 18.70 -4.87
N ALA A 90 -3.28 18.41 -5.07
CA ALA A 90 -2.39 17.88 -4.04
C ALA A 90 -2.96 16.66 -3.30
N VAL A 91 -3.51 15.70 -4.05
CA VAL A 91 -4.21 14.54 -3.49
C VAL A 91 -3.23 13.52 -2.91
N ASP A 92 -3.62 12.87 -1.82
CA ASP A 92 -2.91 11.75 -1.23
C ASP A 92 -3.63 10.44 -1.59
N VAL A 93 -2.87 9.35 -1.69
CA VAL A 93 -3.42 8.02 -1.99
C VAL A 93 -3.07 7.07 -0.86
N TYR A 94 -4.11 6.42 -0.33
CA TYR A 94 -4.02 5.45 0.75
C TYR A 94 -4.44 4.08 0.26
N LEU A 95 -3.74 3.04 0.72
CA LEU A 95 -4.09 1.64 0.50
C LEU A 95 -4.34 0.94 1.81
N PHE A 96 -5.31 0.05 1.84
CA PHE A 96 -5.52 -0.80 3.00
C PHE A 96 -6.00 -2.19 2.58
N PRO A 97 -5.46 -3.25 3.18
CA PRO A 97 -5.96 -4.60 3.00
C PRO A 97 -7.23 -4.79 3.84
N THR A 98 -8.08 -5.73 3.43
CA THR A 98 -9.38 -5.96 4.07
C THR A 98 -9.55 -7.39 4.56
N THR A 99 -10.48 -7.58 5.49
CA THR A 99 -10.87 -8.90 6.01
C THR A 99 -11.46 -9.85 4.96
N GLN A 100 -11.88 -9.34 3.79
CA GLN A 100 -12.34 -10.15 2.66
C GLN A 100 -11.24 -10.48 1.66
N GLY A 101 -9.97 -10.23 2.01
CA GLY A 101 -8.85 -10.60 1.15
C GLY A 101 -8.61 -9.64 -0.02
N LYS A 102 -9.16 -8.42 0.04
CA LYS A 102 -8.98 -7.38 -1.00
C LYS A 102 -7.93 -6.38 -0.56
N VAL A 103 -7.41 -5.60 -1.51
CA VAL A 103 -6.71 -4.34 -1.23
C VAL A 103 -7.51 -3.22 -1.86
N CYS A 104 -7.87 -2.22 -1.05
CA CYS A 104 -8.64 -1.07 -1.49
C CYS A 104 -7.78 0.19 -1.47
N GLU A 105 -8.11 1.14 -2.34
CA GLU A 105 -7.57 2.49 -2.33
C GLU A 105 -8.61 3.52 -1.89
N VAL A 106 -8.13 4.58 -1.23
CA VAL A 106 -8.86 5.83 -1.04
C VAL A 106 -7.97 6.98 -1.49
N ILE A 107 -8.54 7.91 -2.25
CA ILE A 107 -7.89 9.11 -2.75
C ILE A 107 -8.53 10.32 -2.06
N THR A 108 -7.70 11.17 -1.44
CA THR A 108 -8.17 12.31 -0.63
C THR A 108 -8.53 13.53 -1.49
N GLU A 109 -9.48 13.35 -2.40
CA GLU A 109 -10.15 14.44 -3.14
C GLU A 109 -11.26 15.09 -2.28
N THR A 110 -11.86 16.17 -2.79
CA THR A 110 -13.03 16.83 -2.14
C THR A 110 -14.17 15.85 -1.91
N THR A 111 -14.36 14.93 -2.87
CA THR A 111 -15.19 13.74 -2.70
C THR A 111 -14.25 12.55 -2.68
N SER A 112 -14.17 11.85 -1.56
CA SER A 112 -13.34 10.64 -1.45
C SER A 112 -13.78 9.64 -2.51
N MET A 113 -12.81 9.12 -3.26
CA MET A 113 -13.01 8.07 -4.24
C MET A 113 -12.14 6.87 -3.88
N GLY A 114 -12.62 5.68 -4.26
CA GLY A 114 -11.86 4.47 -4.02
C GLY A 114 -12.31 3.31 -4.88
N THR A 115 -11.45 2.31 -4.98
CA THR A 115 -11.75 1.02 -5.60
C THR A 115 -11.09 -0.09 -4.79
N CYS A 116 -11.50 -1.33 -5.04
CA CYS A 116 -10.93 -2.51 -4.39
C CYS A 116 -10.51 -3.53 -5.43
N VAL A 117 -9.31 -4.07 -5.25
CA VAL A 117 -8.74 -5.13 -6.07
C VAL A 117 -8.90 -6.45 -5.33
N PRO A 118 -9.73 -7.39 -5.83
CA PRO A 118 -9.83 -8.73 -5.25
C PRO A 118 -8.63 -9.60 -5.64
N SER A 119 -8.15 -9.48 -6.88
CA SER A 119 -6.96 -10.16 -7.38
C SER A 119 -6.53 -9.51 -8.71
N PHE A 120 -5.23 -9.28 -8.90
CA PHE A 120 -4.73 -8.73 -10.16
C PHE A 120 -4.80 -9.73 -11.32
N HIS A 121 -4.72 -11.03 -11.06
CA HIS A 121 -4.74 -12.05 -12.12
C HIS A 121 -6.06 -12.12 -12.88
N LEU A 122 -7.14 -11.57 -12.30
CA LEU A 122 -8.45 -11.46 -12.94
C LEU A 122 -8.56 -10.20 -13.83
N LEU A 123 -7.58 -9.31 -13.79
CA LEU A 123 -7.61 -8.02 -14.48
C LEU A 123 -6.66 -8.04 -15.67
N LYS A 124 -7.15 -7.55 -16.82
CA LYS A 124 -6.33 -7.44 -18.03
C LYS A 124 -5.15 -6.51 -17.75
N GLY A 125 -3.94 -6.99 -18.05
CA GLY A 125 -2.70 -6.24 -17.79
C GLY A 125 -2.31 -6.13 -16.32
N GLU A 126 -3.05 -6.75 -15.40
CA GLU A 126 -2.83 -6.66 -13.94
C GLU A 126 -2.87 -5.22 -13.41
N VAL A 127 -3.86 -4.46 -13.88
CA VAL A 127 -4.15 -3.09 -13.46
C VAL A 127 -5.62 -2.96 -13.04
N ALA A 128 -5.87 -2.27 -11.94
CA ALA A 128 -7.19 -1.77 -11.56
C ALA A 128 -7.15 -0.25 -11.65
N SER A 129 -8.06 0.36 -12.38
CA SER A 129 -7.99 1.79 -12.69
C SER A 129 -9.34 2.46 -12.64
N SER A 130 -9.33 3.75 -12.36
CA SER A 130 -10.50 4.62 -12.39
C SER A 130 -10.20 5.89 -13.17
N VAL A 131 -11.24 6.41 -13.82
CA VAL A 131 -11.24 7.73 -14.45
C VAL A 131 -12.28 8.59 -13.78
N TYR A 132 -11.86 9.77 -13.35
CA TYR A 132 -12.75 10.72 -12.68
C TYR A 132 -12.35 12.15 -13.01
N SER A 133 -13.26 13.07 -12.72
CA SER A 133 -12.99 14.50 -12.69
C SER A 133 -13.65 15.07 -11.45
N GLY A 134 -12.87 15.80 -10.65
CA GLY A 134 -13.44 16.69 -9.63
C GLY A 134 -14.17 17.85 -10.29
N GLU A 135 -15.05 18.53 -9.55
CA GLU A 135 -15.89 19.64 -10.05
C GLU A 135 -15.07 20.77 -10.69
N THR A 136 -13.83 20.97 -10.23
CA THR A 136 -12.89 21.97 -10.74
C THR A 136 -11.60 21.35 -11.30
N ALA A 137 -11.51 20.01 -11.33
CA ALA A 137 -10.29 19.31 -11.65
C ALA A 137 -10.28 18.81 -13.10
N PRO A 138 -9.13 18.88 -13.80
CA PRO A 138 -8.95 18.17 -15.05
C PRO A 138 -9.21 16.66 -14.89
N GLN A 139 -9.54 15.98 -15.99
CA GLN A 139 -9.70 14.52 -15.98
C GLN A 139 -8.47 13.85 -15.39
N THR A 140 -8.70 12.91 -14.50
CA THR A 140 -7.67 12.21 -13.73
C THR A 140 -7.85 10.71 -13.93
N VAL A 141 -6.75 10.03 -14.18
CA VAL A 141 -6.67 8.57 -14.29
C VAL A 141 -5.73 8.09 -13.20
N THR A 142 -6.23 7.19 -12.37
CA THR A 142 -5.50 6.62 -11.24
C THR A 142 -5.67 5.12 -11.25
N GLY A 143 -4.77 4.42 -10.55
CA GLY A 143 -5.01 3.02 -10.28
C GLY A 143 -3.86 2.31 -9.61
N LEU A 144 -4.11 1.04 -9.36
CA LEU A 144 -3.20 0.09 -8.71
C LEU A 144 -2.72 -0.94 -9.72
N VAL A 145 -1.48 -1.39 -9.54
CA VAL A 145 -0.84 -2.38 -10.42
C VAL A 145 -0.11 -3.45 -9.62
N SER A 146 -0.05 -4.66 -10.17
CA SER A 146 0.76 -5.72 -9.58
C SER A 146 2.27 -5.45 -9.72
N ASN A 147 3.08 -6.23 -9.01
CA ASN A 147 4.55 -6.25 -9.12
C ASN A 147 5.05 -6.62 -10.54
N ARG A 148 4.21 -7.16 -11.41
CA ARG A 148 4.62 -7.51 -12.78
C ARG A 148 4.64 -6.30 -13.71
N VAL A 149 3.90 -5.25 -13.38
CA VAL A 149 3.76 -4.06 -14.21
C VAL A 149 4.99 -3.16 -14.07
N ALA A 150 5.64 -2.90 -15.20
CA ALA A 150 6.81 -2.03 -15.28
C ALA A 150 6.47 -0.60 -15.68
N ALA A 151 5.43 -0.41 -16.50
CA ALA A 151 5.02 0.90 -16.97
C ALA A 151 3.53 0.93 -17.31
N VAL A 152 2.94 2.10 -17.15
CA VAL A 152 1.59 2.43 -17.59
C VAL A 152 1.67 3.67 -18.48
N SER A 153 0.89 3.70 -19.53
CA SER A 153 0.64 4.91 -20.31
C SER A 153 -0.86 5.10 -20.47
N VAL A 154 -1.32 6.35 -20.37
CA VAL A 154 -2.72 6.71 -20.63
C VAL A 154 -2.83 7.03 -22.12
N ARG A 155 -3.79 6.41 -22.80
CA ARG A 155 -4.10 6.74 -24.19
C ARG A 155 -5.07 7.92 -24.20
N VAL A 156 -4.58 9.08 -24.63
CA VAL A 156 -5.36 10.31 -24.78
C VAL A 156 -5.46 10.61 -26.27
N ARG A 157 -6.67 10.49 -26.84
CA ARG A 157 -6.88 10.51 -28.30
C ARG A 157 -5.94 9.50 -28.97
N ASP A 158 -5.07 9.97 -29.87
CA ASP A 158 -4.10 9.15 -30.60
C ASP A 158 -2.69 9.16 -29.95
N GLN A 159 -2.55 9.76 -28.77
CA GLN A 159 -1.28 9.90 -28.07
C GLN A 159 -1.19 8.99 -26.84
N LEU A 160 0.02 8.53 -26.54
CA LEU A 160 0.34 7.79 -25.31
C LEU A 160 1.09 8.71 -24.36
N GLU A 161 0.45 9.02 -23.25
CA GLU A 161 1.02 9.79 -22.15
C GLU A 161 1.67 8.83 -21.15
N PRO A 162 3.01 8.80 -21.01
CA PRO A 162 3.66 7.93 -20.03
C PRO A 162 3.33 8.38 -18.60
N VAL A 163 3.06 7.41 -17.73
CA VAL A 163 2.75 7.66 -16.32
C VAL A 163 3.75 6.93 -15.44
N ALA A 164 4.27 7.62 -14.43
CA ALA A 164 5.13 7.00 -13.44
C ALA A 164 4.34 5.98 -12.62
N VAL A 165 4.83 4.74 -12.58
CA VAL A 165 4.38 3.73 -11.62
C VAL A 165 5.28 3.86 -10.39
N VAL A 166 4.68 4.24 -9.27
CA VAL A 166 5.39 4.43 -8.00
C VAL A 166 4.65 3.64 -6.93
N ARG A 167 5.38 2.70 -6.29
CA ARG A 167 4.87 1.88 -5.19
C ARG A 167 3.53 1.20 -5.53
N ASN A 168 3.50 0.51 -6.66
CA ASN A 168 2.33 -0.22 -7.17
C ASN A 168 1.09 0.66 -7.47
N ALA A 169 1.26 1.96 -7.64
CA ALA A 169 0.21 2.86 -8.09
C ALA A 169 0.69 3.79 -9.21
N PHE A 170 -0.26 4.36 -9.94
CA PHE A 170 0.00 5.38 -10.94
C PHE A 170 -1.06 6.48 -10.84
N PHE A 171 -0.67 7.68 -11.23
CA PHE A 171 -1.55 8.84 -11.23
C PHE A 171 -1.20 9.72 -12.42
N TRP A 172 -2.20 10.02 -13.24
CA TRP A 172 -2.11 10.96 -14.34
C TRP A 172 -3.26 11.94 -14.22
N GLN A 173 -2.97 13.20 -14.45
CA GLN A 173 -3.98 14.26 -14.51
C GLN A 173 -3.77 15.04 -15.79
N ALA A 174 -4.87 15.32 -16.49
CA ALA A 174 -4.88 16.14 -17.68
C ALA A 174 -4.24 17.52 -17.40
N PRO A 175 -3.41 18.04 -18.31
CA PRO A 175 -2.77 19.35 -18.13
C PRO A 175 -3.78 20.49 -18.15
N THR A 176 -4.89 20.33 -18.89
CA THR A 176 -5.97 21.29 -19.04
C THR A 176 -7.33 20.65 -18.82
N SER A 177 -8.35 21.46 -18.53
CA SER A 177 -9.73 21.00 -18.33
C SER A 177 -10.50 20.77 -19.64
N ASP A 178 -9.88 21.07 -20.79
CA ASP A 178 -10.50 20.90 -22.11
C ASP A 178 -10.58 19.43 -22.55
N LEU A 179 -9.83 18.54 -21.89
CA LEU A 179 -9.93 17.11 -22.12
C LEU A 179 -11.18 16.56 -21.43
N THR A 180 -12.01 15.89 -22.21
CA THR A 180 -13.20 15.20 -21.73
C THR A 180 -12.88 13.75 -21.37
N ARG A 181 -13.76 13.09 -20.60
CA ARG A 181 -13.64 11.65 -20.34
C ARG A 181 -13.56 10.83 -21.63
N GLY A 182 -14.28 11.26 -22.68
CA GLY A 182 -14.26 10.61 -24.00
C GLY A 182 -12.93 10.73 -24.74
N ASP A 183 -12.06 11.67 -24.37
CA ASP A 183 -10.71 11.77 -24.92
C ASP A 183 -9.77 10.69 -24.35
N ILE A 184 -10.09 10.12 -23.19
CA ILE A 184 -9.30 9.06 -22.55
C ILE A 184 -9.76 7.72 -23.11
N LYS A 185 -8.95 7.11 -23.98
CA LYS A 185 -9.32 5.91 -24.74
C LYS A 185 -8.98 4.60 -24.02
N GLY A 186 -8.08 4.64 -23.04
CA GLY A 186 -7.66 3.44 -22.31
C GLY A 186 -6.28 3.58 -21.68
N LEU A 187 -5.73 2.44 -21.27
CA LEU A 187 -4.36 2.32 -20.80
C LEU A 187 -3.57 1.38 -21.72
N VAL A 188 -2.27 1.65 -21.82
CA VAL A 188 -1.28 0.69 -22.32
C VAL A 188 -0.42 0.29 -21.14
N VAL A 189 -0.48 -0.99 -20.77
CA VAL A 189 0.26 -1.54 -19.62
C VAL A 189 1.36 -2.44 -20.13
N ARG A 190 2.59 -2.21 -19.66
CA ARG A 190 3.76 -3.03 -20.01
C ARG A 190 4.31 -3.71 -18.78
N TRP A 191 4.53 -5.02 -18.88
CA TRP A 191 5.16 -5.81 -17.84
C TRP A 191 6.70 -5.74 -17.91
N HIS A 192 7.37 -6.12 -16.80
CA HIS A 192 8.84 -6.20 -16.75
C HIS A 192 9.44 -7.14 -17.81
N GLY A 193 8.69 -8.17 -18.23
CA GLY A 193 9.07 -9.07 -19.33
C GLY A 193 8.77 -8.53 -20.75
N GLY A 194 8.40 -7.27 -20.89
CA GLY A 194 8.17 -6.60 -22.18
C GLY A 194 6.78 -6.81 -22.79
N ARG A 195 6.00 -7.79 -22.31
CA ARG A 195 4.61 -8.00 -22.75
C ARG A 195 3.76 -6.75 -22.48
N THR A 196 2.98 -6.35 -23.48
CA THR A 196 2.13 -5.15 -23.44
C THR A 196 0.66 -5.52 -23.59
N PHE A 197 -0.22 -4.74 -22.95
CA PHE A 197 -1.66 -4.94 -22.95
C PHE A 197 -2.37 -3.61 -23.17
N ASP A 198 -3.33 -3.59 -24.09
CA ASP A 198 -4.33 -2.53 -24.19
C ASP A 198 -5.47 -2.80 -23.22
N VAL A 199 -5.67 -1.92 -22.24
CA VAL A 199 -6.73 -2.04 -21.25
C VAL A 199 -7.77 -0.96 -21.54
N ASN A 200 -8.98 -1.39 -21.88
CA ASN A 200 -10.09 -0.47 -22.04
C ASN A 200 -10.52 0.00 -20.66
N LEU A 201 -10.73 1.30 -20.53
CA LEU A 201 -11.37 1.87 -19.36
C LEU A 201 -12.86 1.75 -19.65
N ASP A 202 -13.46 0.64 -19.20
CA ASP A 202 -14.87 0.38 -19.45
C ASP A 202 -15.69 1.43 -18.69
N PHE A 203 -16.36 2.31 -19.42
CA PHE A 203 -16.96 3.50 -18.81
C PHE A 203 -18.37 3.28 -18.30
N GLY A 204 -18.95 2.09 -18.57
CA GLY A 204 -20.41 1.93 -18.60
C GLY A 204 -20.97 2.81 -19.72
N ASP A 205 -21.79 2.26 -20.61
CA ASP A 205 -22.63 3.15 -21.39
C ASP A 205 -23.51 3.95 -20.41
N PRO A 206 -23.68 5.27 -20.63
CA PRO A 206 -24.49 6.12 -19.76
C PRO A 206 -25.93 5.62 -19.61
#